data_AF-A0A1F7IPQ5-F1
#
_entry.id   AF-A0A1F7IPQ5-F1
#
_cell.length_a   1.000
_cell.length_b   1.000
_cell.length_c   1.000
_cell.angle_alpha   90.00
_cell.angle_beta   90.00
_cell.angle_gamma   90.00
#
_symmetry.space_group_name_H-M   'P 1'
#
loop_
_entity.id
_entity.type
_entity.pdbx_description
1 polymer ?
#
loop_
_entity_poly.entity_id
_entity_poly.type
_entity_poly.pdbx_seq_one_letter_code
_entity_poly.pdbx_strand_id
1 'polypeptide(L)'
;MLEHIIPSKARRKILQLFFHNPNESFYLRKIVRDIDEEVNAVKRELDILSSSKLLNKEKRLNKIFYSLNRSFIFYDEFLRIFTKSTFLADNIYKNLAKLGKCKFIVVSSKFAKQIPIKEDEIYLLIVGIIVVPEISSIVAEAEKQFGREINYTVMTEEEFAFRKKNNDPFIWRFLKQPKVMLVGSEDDMLK
;
A
#
# COMPACT_ATOMS: atom_id res chain seq x y z
N MET A 1 -10.94 -10.16 -5.06
CA MET A 1 -10.37 -9.60 -6.33
C MET A 1 -9.07 -10.25 -6.77
N LEU A 2 -7.95 -10.13 -6.04
CA LEU A 2 -6.67 -10.74 -6.47
C LEU A 2 -6.70 -12.28 -6.52
N GLU A 3 -7.65 -12.91 -5.83
CA GLU A 3 -7.85 -14.37 -5.84
C GLU A 3 -8.14 -14.97 -7.22
N HIS A 4 -8.81 -14.22 -8.09
CA HIS A 4 -9.15 -14.67 -9.44
C HIS A 4 -8.00 -14.47 -10.42
N ILE A 5 -7.04 -13.58 -10.10
CA ILE A 5 -5.89 -13.27 -10.96
C ILE A 5 -4.67 -14.11 -10.57
N ILE A 6 -4.47 -14.34 -9.28
CA ILE A 6 -3.38 -15.17 -8.73
C ILE A 6 -4.04 -16.34 -8.01
N PRO A 7 -4.32 -17.48 -8.65
CA PRO A 7 -5.13 -18.54 -8.05
C PRO A 7 -4.54 -19.19 -6.79
N SER A 8 -3.21 -19.27 -6.70
CA SER A 8 -2.51 -19.84 -5.54
C SER A 8 -2.72 -18.96 -4.29
N LYS A 9 -3.45 -19.49 -3.31
CA LYS A 9 -3.71 -18.82 -2.02
C LYS A 9 -2.42 -18.53 -1.26
N ALA A 10 -1.52 -19.51 -1.19
CA ALA A 10 -0.20 -19.35 -0.58
C ALA A 10 0.61 -18.24 -1.27
N ARG A 11 0.66 -18.22 -2.61
CA ARG A 11 1.35 -17.16 -3.36
C ARG A 11 0.80 -15.77 -3.03
N ARG A 12 -0.53 -15.61 -3.03
CA ARG A 12 -1.17 -14.33 -2.71
C ARG A 12 -0.79 -13.84 -1.32
N LYS A 13 -0.92 -14.69 -0.31
CA LYS A 13 -0.60 -14.34 1.07
C LYS A 13 0.88 -14.04 1.27
N ILE A 14 1.76 -14.80 0.63
CA ILE A 14 3.21 -14.52 0.64
C ILE A 14 3.49 -13.14 0.05
N LEU A 15 2.96 -12.84 -1.14
CA LEU A 15 3.16 -11.54 -1.77
C LEU A 15 2.59 -10.40 -0.91
N GLN A 16 1.38 -10.57 -0.34
CA GLN A 16 0.82 -9.60 0.62
C GLN A 16 1.76 -9.36 1.79
N LEU A 17 2.24 -10.42 2.45
CA LEU A 17 3.15 -10.32 3.59
C LEU A 17 4.40 -9.50 3.25
N PHE A 18 5.06 -9.79 2.12
CA PHE A 18 6.29 -9.10 1.74
C PHE A 18 6.06 -7.65 1.26
N PHE A 19 5.02 -7.40 0.47
CA PHE A 19 4.75 -6.04 -0.03
C PHE A 19 4.08 -5.12 1.01
N HIS A 20 3.44 -5.67 2.04
CA HIS A 20 2.99 -4.90 3.20
C HIS A 20 4.13 -4.62 4.19
N ASN A 21 5.21 -5.41 4.15
CA ASN A 21 6.39 -5.27 5.01
C ASN A 21 7.71 -5.22 4.20
N PRO A 22 7.89 -4.23 3.29
CA PRO A 22 9.00 -4.19 2.33
C PRO A 22 10.38 -3.92 2.94
N ASN A 23 10.44 -3.61 4.24
CA ASN A 23 11.68 -3.44 5.01
C ASN A 23 12.04 -4.67 5.85
N GLU A 24 11.16 -5.67 5.94
CA GLU A 24 11.36 -6.84 6.81
C GLU A 24 11.96 -8.04 6.08
N SER A 25 12.57 -8.92 6.87
CA SER A 25 13.04 -10.23 6.42
C SER A 25 12.39 -11.32 7.27
N PHE A 26 11.93 -12.39 6.61
CA PHE A 26 11.17 -13.46 7.25
C PHE A 26 11.85 -14.80 7.03
N TYR A 27 11.91 -15.64 8.06
CA TYR A 27 12.32 -17.04 7.92
C TYR A 27 11.09 -17.93 7.70
N LEU A 28 11.29 -19.09 7.06
CA LEU A 28 10.20 -19.98 6.62
C LEU A 28 9.11 -20.22 7.68
N ARG A 29 9.48 -20.58 8.92
CA ARG A 29 8.50 -20.86 9.97
C ARG A 29 7.76 -19.61 10.47
N LYS A 30 8.34 -18.41 10.38
CA LYS A 30 7.60 -17.16 10.63
C LYS A 30 6.54 -16.97 9.55
N ILE A 31 6.94 -17.06 8.27
CA ILE A 31 6.03 -16.93 7.13
C ILE A 31 4.85 -17.90 7.26
N VAL A 32 5.12 -19.20 7.47
CA VAL A 32 4.09 -20.23 7.63
C VAL A 32 3.07 -19.88 8.72
N ARG A 33 3.53 -19.37 9.87
CA ARG A 33 2.64 -18.96 10.97
C ARG A 33 1.86 -17.70 10.64
N ASP A 34 2.52 -16.70 10.06
CA ASP A 34 1.91 -15.40 9.75
C ASP A 34 0.83 -15.53 8.67
N ILE A 35 1.03 -16.41 7.68
CA ILE A 35 0.06 -16.61 6.60
C ILE A 35 -0.90 -17.77 6.84
N ASP A 36 -0.68 -18.61 7.84
CA ASP A 36 -1.50 -19.78 8.16
C ASP A 36 -1.77 -20.68 6.94
N GLU A 37 -0.70 -21.24 6.38
CA GLU A 37 -0.73 -22.15 5.22
C GLU A 37 0.24 -23.32 5.39
N GLU A 38 0.05 -24.40 4.63
CA GLU A 38 0.88 -25.61 4.74
C GLU A 38 2.35 -25.36 4.37
N VAL A 39 3.28 -25.86 5.19
CA VAL A 39 4.73 -25.68 5.04
C VAL A 39 5.23 -26.00 3.62
N ASN A 40 4.75 -27.08 3.01
CA ASN A 40 5.20 -27.50 1.68
C ASN A 40 4.72 -26.54 0.59
N ALA A 41 3.48 -26.03 0.69
CA ALA A 41 2.95 -25.03 -0.21
C ALA A 41 3.75 -23.72 -0.10
N VAL A 42 4.02 -23.28 1.13
CA VAL A 42 4.82 -22.06 1.39
C VAL A 42 6.23 -22.21 0.83
N LYS A 43 6.90 -23.34 1.09
CA LYS A 43 8.25 -23.61 0.59
C LYS A 43 8.30 -23.58 -0.94
N ARG A 44 7.36 -24.25 -1.60
CA ARG A 44 7.26 -24.30 -3.07
C ARG A 44 7.14 -22.89 -3.65
N GLU A 45 6.26 -22.07 -3.09
CA GLU A 45 6.05 -20.70 -3.57
C GLU A 45 7.25 -19.79 -3.30
N LEU A 46 7.91 -19.92 -2.14
CA LEU A 46 9.12 -19.17 -1.84
C LEU A 46 10.27 -19.52 -2.80
N ASP A 47 10.44 -20.81 -3.14
CA ASP A 47 11.46 -21.23 -4.10
C ASP A 47 11.17 -20.65 -5.49
N ILE A 48 9.91 -20.68 -5.97
CA ILE A 48 9.50 -20.05 -7.23
C ILE A 48 9.79 -18.54 -7.23
N LEU A 49 9.38 -17.83 -6.18
CA LEU A 49 9.55 -16.38 -6.08
C LEU A 49 11.03 -15.98 -5.96
N SER A 50 11.85 -16.77 -5.28
CA SER A 50 13.30 -16.58 -5.26
C SER A 50 13.96 -16.86 -6.61
N SER A 51 13.57 -17.92 -7.32
CA SER A 51 14.05 -18.19 -8.68
C SER A 51 13.70 -17.08 -9.66
N SER A 52 12.55 -16.42 -9.48
CA SER A 52 12.13 -15.24 -10.27
C SER A 52 12.85 -13.94 -9.89
N LYS A 53 13.73 -13.96 -8.87
CA LYS A 53 14.42 -12.81 -8.29
C LYS A 53 13.50 -11.77 -7.63
N LEU A 54 12.23 -12.10 -7.36
CA LEU A 54 11.33 -11.25 -6.58
C LEU A 54 11.72 -11.25 -5.11
N LEU A 55 12.13 -12.40 -4.57
CA LEU A 55 12.62 -12.54 -3.20
C LEU A 55 14.12 -12.85 -3.19
N ASN A 56 14.86 -12.10 -2.37
CA ASN A 56 16.22 -12.46 -2.00
C ASN A 56 16.18 -13.59 -0.98
N LYS A 57 17.17 -14.49 -1.05
CA LYS A 57 17.33 -15.63 -0.14
C LYS A 57 18.71 -15.53 0.50
N GLU A 58 18.76 -15.35 1.81
CA GLU A 58 20.00 -15.18 2.57
C GLU A 58 20.08 -16.23 3.69
N LYS A 59 21.21 -16.94 3.77
CA LYS A 59 21.46 -17.88 4.87
C LYS A 59 22.14 -17.12 6.02
N ARG A 60 21.46 -17.00 7.15
CA ARG A 60 22.02 -16.46 8.39
C ARG A 60 22.04 -17.55 9.46
N LEU A 61 23.23 -17.97 9.87
CA LEU A 61 23.43 -19.11 10.78
C LEU A 61 22.71 -20.38 10.25
N ASN A 62 21.79 -20.92 11.03
CA ASN A 62 21.00 -22.12 10.72
C ASN A 62 19.63 -21.82 10.10
N LYS A 63 19.37 -20.56 9.69
CA LYS A 63 18.09 -20.13 9.13
C LYS A 63 18.28 -19.52 7.75
N ILE A 64 17.28 -19.73 6.90
CA ILE A 64 17.14 -19.05 5.62
C ILE A 64 16.13 -17.93 5.80
N PHE A 65 16.55 -16.71 5.50
CA PHE A 65 15.73 -15.52 5.47
C PHE A 65 15.39 -15.16 4.03
N TYR A 66 14.16 -14.71 3.87
CA TYR A 66 13.63 -14.19 2.63
C TYR A 66 13.35 -12.71 2.83
N SER A 67 13.66 -11.88 1.84
CA SER A 67 13.37 -10.45 1.84
C SER A 67 12.99 -10.00 0.44
N LEU A 68 12.25 -8.91 0.35
CA LEU A 68 11.79 -8.38 -0.93
C LEU A 68 12.97 -7.77 -1.71
N ASN A 69 13.14 -8.17 -2.96
CA ASN A 69 14.16 -7.59 -3.84
C ASN A 69 13.65 -6.28 -4.46
N ARG A 70 14.20 -5.16 -4.00
CA ARG A 70 13.83 -3.82 -4.52
C ARG A 70 14.32 -3.55 -5.94
N SER A 71 15.31 -4.32 -6.40
CA SER A 71 15.81 -4.25 -7.77
C SER A 71 15.03 -5.16 -8.73
N PHE A 72 13.93 -5.77 -8.28
CA PHE A 72 13.05 -6.55 -9.14
C PHE A 72 12.35 -5.63 -10.15
N ILE A 73 12.31 -6.06 -11.42
CA ILE A 73 11.83 -5.24 -12.53
C ILE A 73 10.40 -4.71 -12.35
N PHE A 74 9.52 -5.48 -11.69
CA PHE A 74 8.13 -5.08 -11.43
C PHE A 74 7.89 -4.69 -9.96
N TYR A 75 8.94 -4.27 -9.24
CA TYR A 75 8.83 -3.97 -7.81
C TYR A 75 7.78 -2.89 -7.54
N ASP A 76 7.83 -1.76 -8.24
CA ASP A 76 6.91 -0.65 -7.99
C ASP A 76 5.48 -0.97 -8.47
N GLU A 77 5.30 -1.79 -9.52
CA GLU A 77 4.00 -2.24 -10.01
C GLU A 77 3.33 -3.16 -8.99
N PHE A 78 4.07 -4.14 -8.45
CA PHE A 78 3.55 -5.03 -7.43
C PHE A 78 3.29 -4.25 -6.13
N LEU A 79 4.17 -3.32 -5.76
CA LEU A 79 3.92 -2.44 -4.62
C LEU A 79 2.61 -1.66 -4.78
N ARG A 80 2.36 -1.09 -5.97
CA ARG A 80 1.09 -0.42 -6.28
C ARG A 80 -0.11 -1.36 -6.15
N ILE A 81 -0.02 -2.58 -6.70
CA ILE A 81 -1.09 -3.58 -6.62
C ILE A 81 -1.38 -3.97 -5.17
N PHE A 82 -0.35 -4.35 -4.39
CA PHE A 82 -0.53 -4.82 -3.03
C PHE A 82 -0.90 -3.71 -2.05
N THR A 83 -0.54 -2.44 -2.34
CA THR A 83 -1.05 -1.27 -1.61
C THR A 83 -2.57 -1.18 -1.70
N LYS A 84 -3.17 -1.51 -2.86
CA LYS A 84 -4.63 -1.55 -3.04
C LYS A 84 -5.33 -2.71 -2.33
N SER A 85 -4.56 -3.64 -1.76
CA SER A 85 -5.05 -4.75 -0.93
C SER A 85 -4.65 -4.61 0.55
N THR A 86 -4.26 -3.40 0.95
CA THR A 86 -4.04 -3.08 2.37
C THR A 86 -5.37 -2.90 3.07
N PHE A 87 -5.37 -3.06 4.40
CA PHE A 87 -6.55 -2.82 5.22
C PHE A 87 -7.18 -1.44 4.99
N LEU A 88 -6.36 -0.39 4.91
CA LEU A 88 -6.82 0.97 4.61
C LEU A 88 -7.55 1.03 3.26
N ALA A 89 -6.95 0.48 2.19
CA ALA A 89 -7.54 0.50 0.86
C ALA A 89 -8.83 -0.33 0.79
N ASP A 90 -8.83 -1.51 1.41
CA ASP A 90 -10.01 -2.39 1.45
C ASP A 90 -11.18 -1.74 2.20
N ASN A 91 -10.93 -1.10 3.35
CA ASN A 91 -11.98 -0.44 4.11
C ASN A 91 -12.49 0.84 3.45
N ILE A 92 -11.62 1.60 2.81
CA ILE A 92 -12.05 2.73 1.96
C ILE A 92 -12.99 2.19 0.87
N TYR A 93 -12.58 1.15 0.14
CA TYR A 93 -13.37 0.59 -0.96
C TYR A 93 -14.75 0.08 -0.49
N LYS A 94 -14.79 -0.67 0.62
CA LYS A 94 -16.03 -1.20 1.20
C LYS A 94 -16.99 -0.11 1.67
N ASN A 95 -16.47 1.04 2.10
CA ASN A 95 -17.26 2.15 2.64
C ASN A 95 -17.38 3.34 1.68
N LEU A 96 -17.01 3.20 0.40
CA LEU A 96 -17.03 4.31 -0.58
C LEU A 96 -18.38 5.04 -0.62
N ALA A 97 -19.49 4.30 -0.56
CA ALA A 97 -20.82 4.88 -0.58
C ALA A 97 -21.12 5.77 0.64
N LYS A 98 -20.51 5.48 1.79
CA LYS A 98 -20.68 6.25 3.05
C LYS A 98 -19.71 7.43 3.13
N LEU A 99 -18.56 7.34 2.47
CA LEU A 99 -17.54 8.38 2.46
C LEU A 99 -17.97 9.65 1.72
N GLY A 100 -19.04 9.59 0.93
CA GLY A 100 -19.57 10.72 0.17
C GLY A 100 -19.19 10.66 -1.32
N LYS A 101 -19.10 11.81 -1.98
CA LYS A 101 -18.71 11.91 -3.39
C LYS A 101 -17.21 12.10 -3.49
N CYS A 102 -16.48 10.99 -3.52
CA CYS A 102 -15.02 10.97 -3.66
C CYS A 102 -14.63 11.14 -5.14
N LYS A 103 -13.87 12.21 -5.44
CA LYS A 103 -13.24 12.40 -6.76
C LYS A 103 -11.93 11.65 -6.87
N PHE A 104 -11.05 11.84 -5.87
CA PHE A 104 -9.74 11.20 -5.80
C PHE A 104 -9.47 10.68 -4.39
N ILE A 105 -8.90 9.49 -4.29
CA ILE A 105 -8.31 8.97 -3.06
C ILE A 105 -6.95 8.42 -3.43
N VAL A 106 -5.90 8.98 -2.84
CA VAL A 106 -4.53 8.75 -3.29
C VAL A 106 -3.61 8.50 -2.10
N VAL A 107 -2.85 7.42 -2.18
CA VAL A 107 -1.88 7.02 -1.17
C VAL A 107 -0.46 7.29 -1.67
N SER A 108 0.36 7.97 -0.88
CA SER A 108 1.79 8.15 -1.17
C SER A 108 2.51 6.82 -1.17
N SER A 109 3.43 6.59 -2.12
CA SER A 109 4.27 5.40 -2.11
C SER A 109 5.14 5.29 -0.85
N LYS A 110 5.41 6.41 -0.15
CA LYS A 110 6.10 6.39 1.16
C LYS A 110 5.31 5.61 2.21
N PHE A 111 3.99 5.65 2.17
CA PHE A 111 3.14 4.85 3.05
C PHE A 111 3.39 3.36 2.81
N ALA A 112 3.31 2.93 1.54
CA ALA A 112 3.52 1.55 1.12
C ALA A 112 4.94 1.05 1.41
N LYS A 113 5.96 1.90 1.18
CA LYS A 113 7.38 1.60 1.46
C LYS A 113 7.74 1.68 2.95
N GLN A 114 6.78 2.06 3.79
CA GLN A 114 6.96 2.37 5.21
C GLN A 114 8.10 3.37 5.49
N ILE A 115 8.20 4.41 4.67
CA ILE A 115 9.19 5.48 4.80
C ILE A 115 8.58 6.61 5.65
N PRO A 116 9.24 7.05 6.73
CA PRO A 116 8.81 8.22 7.50
C PRO A 116 8.70 9.46 6.62
N ILE A 117 7.69 10.28 6.89
CA ILE A 117 7.45 11.56 6.20
C ILE A 117 7.88 12.72 7.07
N LYS A 118 8.12 13.87 6.44
CA LYS A 118 8.31 15.14 7.17
C LYS A 118 6.96 15.67 7.68
N GLU A 119 6.99 16.60 8.62
CA GLU A 119 5.78 17.21 9.20
C GLU A 119 4.87 17.87 8.15
N ASP A 120 5.43 18.37 7.05
CA ASP A 120 4.73 19.04 5.96
C ASP A 120 4.29 18.10 4.82
N GLU A 121 4.42 16.79 5.01
CA GLU A 121 4.05 15.76 4.04
C GLU A 121 2.87 14.94 4.55
N ILE A 122 2.16 14.28 3.62
CA ILE A 122 1.01 13.43 3.92
C ILE A 122 1.15 12.06 3.26
N TYR A 123 0.55 11.05 3.89
CA TYR A 123 0.43 9.71 3.33
C TYR A 123 -0.82 9.53 2.47
N LEU A 124 -1.90 10.24 2.78
CA LEU A 124 -3.20 10.04 2.15
C LEU A 124 -3.83 11.40 1.78
N LEU A 125 -4.20 11.55 0.52
CA LEU A 125 -4.94 12.70 0.00
C LEU A 125 -6.32 12.25 -0.45
N ILE A 126 -7.35 12.97 -0.03
CA ILE A 126 -8.74 12.71 -0.37
C ILE A 126 -9.36 14.00 -0.90
N VAL A 127 -9.92 13.92 -2.09
CA VAL A 127 -10.53 15.06 -2.78
C VAL A 127 -11.99 14.73 -3.08
N GLY A 128 -12.91 15.61 -2.69
CA GLY A 128 -14.33 15.48 -2.97
C GLY A 128 -15.23 16.08 -1.91
N ILE A 129 -16.52 15.73 -1.96
CA ILE A 129 -17.49 16.06 -0.92
C ILE A 129 -17.51 14.87 0.06
N ILE A 130 -16.70 14.97 1.10
CA ILE A 130 -16.37 13.84 1.99
C ILE A 130 -17.05 13.98 3.34
N VAL A 131 -17.58 12.87 3.84
CA VAL A 131 -18.06 12.74 5.22
C VAL A 131 -16.86 12.50 6.14
N VAL A 132 -16.29 13.58 6.69
CA VAL A 132 -15.05 13.54 7.48
C VAL A 132 -15.07 12.52 8.64
N PRO A 133 -16.15 12.39 9.45
CA PRO A 133 -16.18 11.41 10.53
C PRO A 133 -15.98 9.94 10.08
N GLU A 134 -16.51 9.57 8.91
CA GLU A 134 -16.38 8.21 8.36
C GLU A 134 -14.93 7.91 7.99
N ILE A 135 -14.24 8.85 7.33
CA ILE A 135 -12.84 8.65 6.99
C ILE A 135 -11.96 8.64 8.24
N SER A 136 -12.22 9.51 9.21
CA SER A 136 -11.46 9.54 10.47
C SER A 136 -11.56 8.21 11.21
N SER A 137 -12.74 7.58 11.22
CA SER A 137 -12.92 6.25 11.80
C SER A 137 -12.10 5.18 11.08
N ILE A 138 -12.12 5.16 9.74
CA ILE A 138 -11.35 4.19 8.94
C ILE A 138 -9.85 4.38 9.16
N VAL A 139 -9.37 5.63 9.18
CA VAL A 139 -7.96 5.95 9.42
C VAL A 139 -7.55 5.52 10.82
N ALA A 140 -8.34 5.82 11.85
CA ALA A 140 -8.03 5.44 13.24
C ALA A 140 -7.95 3.91 13.42
N GLU A 141 -8.79 3.15 12.73
CA GLU A 141 -8.70 1.68 12.73
C GLU A 141 -7.44 1.18 12.01
N ALA A 142 -7.11 1.79 10.87
CA ALA A 142 -5.88 1.49 10.14
C ALA A 142 -4.62 1.82 10.97
N GLU A 143 -4.59 2.95 11.67
CA GLU A 143 -3.49 3.32 12.57
C GLU A 143 -3.26 2.30 13.68
N LYS A 144 -4.33 1.80 14.29
CA LYS A 144 -4.26 0.72 15.29
C LYS A 144 -3.66 -0.56 14.71
N GLN A 145 -4.03 -0.91 13.47
CA GLN A 145 -3.51 -2.11 12.82
C GLN A 145 -2.04 -1.96 12.38
N PHE A 146 -1.66 -0.80 11.85
CA PHE A 146 -0.30 -0.55 11.39
C PHE A 146 0.66 -0.15 12.52
N GLY A 147 0.14 0.24 13.69
CA GLY A 147 0.93 0.69 14.83
C GLY A 147 1.65 2.02 14.59
N ARG A 148 1.11 2.88 13.71
CA ARG A 148 1.69 4.18 13.35
C ARG A 148 0.62 5.14 12.86
N GLU A 149 0.88 6.43 13.02
CA GLU A 149 0.01 7.51 12.55
C GLU A 149 -0.01 7.59 11.01
N ILE A 150 -1.17 7.94 10.47
CA ILE A 150 -1.41 8.12 9.04
C ILE A 150 -1.80 9.57 8.81
N ASN A 151 -0.81 10.42 8.51
CA ASN A 151 -1.11 11.80 8.16
C ASN A 151 -1.92 11.86 6.86
N TYR A 152 -3.10 12.49 6.91
CA TYR A 152 -4.00 12.62 5.78
C TYR A 152 -4.60 14.02 5.67
N THR A 153 -5.04 14.37 4.47
CA THR A 153 -5.76 15.62 4.22
C THR A 153 -6.99 15.36 3.36
N VAL A 154 -8.07 16.02 3.74
CA VAL A 154 -9.34 16.07 3.00
C VAL A 154 -9.51 17.49 2.47
N MET A 155 -9.86 17.62 1.20
CA MET A 155 -10.15 18.91 0.57
C MET A 155 -11.25 18.76 -0.48
N THR A 156 -11.93 19.86 -0.80
CA THR A 156 -12.93 19.85 -1.88
C THR A 156 -12.26 19.87 -3.25
N GLU A 157 -13.03 19.58 -4.31
CA GLU A 157 -12.53 19.67 -5.68
C GLU A 157 -12.10 21.10 -6.02
N GLU A 158 -12.83 22.10 -5.54
CA GLU A 158 -12.51 23.52 -5.76
C GLU A 158 -11.22 23.93 -5.05
N GLU A 159 -11.03 23.50 -3.80
CA GLU A 159 -9.82 23.78 -3.04
C GLU A 159 -8.59 23.14 -3.67
N PHE A 160 -8.71 21.87 -4.09
CA PHE A 160 -7.62 21.16 -4.76
C PHE A 160 -7.23 21.86 -6.07
N ALA A 161 -8.21 22.22 -6.90
CA ALA A 161 -7.98 22.93 -8.16
C ALA A 161 -7.36 24.32 -7.94
N PHE A 162 -7.82 25.07 -6.94
CA PHE A 162 -7.29 26.37 -6.58
C PHE A 162 -5.83 26.29 -6.13
N ARG A 163 -5.51 25.39 -5.19
CA ARG A 163 -4.14 25.20 -4.70
C ARG A 163 -3.20 24.74 -5.81
N LYS A 164 -3.66 23.83 -6.67
CA LYS A 164 -2.89 23.38 -7.83
C LYS A 164 -2.58 24.53 -8.80
N LYS A 165 -3.60 25.35 -9.15
CA LYS A 165 -3.45 26.50 -10.06
C LYS A 165 -2.51 27.58 -9.51
N ASN A 166 -2.53 27.79 -8.20
CA ASN A 166 -1.70 28.80 -7.54
C ASN A 166 -0.29 28.30 -7.17
N ASN A 167 0.12 27.12 -7.66
CA ASN A 167 1.41 26.53 -7.36
C ASN A 167 1.67 26.33 -5.85
N ASP A 168 0.63 25.95 -5.11
CA ASP A 168 0.73 25.63 -3.69
C ASP A 168 1.83 24.56 -3.47
N PRO A 169 2.88 24.86 -2.69
CA PRO A 169 4.01 23.96 -2.51
C PRO A 169 3.63 22.62 -1.89
N PHE A 170 2.61 22.58 -1.02
CA PHE A 170 2.16 21.38 -0.34
C PHE A 170 1.51 20.40 -1.32
N ILE A 171 0.57 20.87 -2.15
CA ILE A 171 -0.07 20.02 -3.17
C ILE A 171 0.94 19.56 -4.21
N TRP A 172 1.78 20.47 -4.72
CA TRP A 172 2.76 20.10 -5.74
C TRP A 172 3.83 19.14 -5.23
N ARG A 173 4.23 19.25 -3.96
CA ARG A 173 5.13 18.28 -3.32
C ARG A 173 4.50 16.89 -3.31
N PHE A 174 3.22 16.76 -2.96
CA PHE A 174 2.51 15.48 -2.98
C PHE A 174 2.37 14.94 -4.41
N LEU A 175 1.92 15.78 -5.37
CA LEU A 175 1.69 15.35 -6.75
C LEU A 175 2.95 14.88 -7.49
N LYS A 176 4.11 15.47 -7.17
CA LYS A 176 5.41 15.07 -7.74
C LYS A 176 5.93 13.74 -7.20
N GLN A 177 5.43 13.27 -6.06
CA GLN A 177 5.87 12.00 -5.48
C GLN A 177 5.17 10.81 -6.16
N PRO A 178 5.84 9.64 -6.24
CA PRO A 178 5.18 8.41 -6.69
C PRO A 178 4.04 8.07 -5.74
N LYS A 179 2.88 7.72 -6.31
CA LYS A 179 1.63 7.55 -5.59
C LYS A 179 0.81 6.39 -6.14
N VAL A 180 -0.18 5.97 -5.36
CA VAL A 180 -1.09 4.87 -5.67
C VAL A 180 -2.51 5.41 -5.64
N MET A 181 -3.17 5.42 -6.80
CA MET A 181 -4.59 5.81 -6.91
C MET A 181 -5.49 4.69 -6.37
N LEU A 182 -6.28 4.99 -5.34
CA LEU A 182 -7.36 4.11 -4.86
C LEU A 182 -8.68 4.43 -5.57
N VAL A 183 -8.97 5.72 -5.77
CA VAL A 183 -10.15 6.22 -6.50
C VAL A 183 -9.71 7.30 -7.50
N GLY A 184 -10.31 7.27 -8.68
CA GLY A 184 -10.01 8.19 -9.79
C GLY A 184 -8.76 7.78 -10.58
N SER A 185 -8.40 8.60 -11.57
CA SER A 185 -7.24 8.39 -12.44
C SER A 185 -6.14 9.41 -12.14
N GLU A 186 -4.89 9.03 -12.34
CA GLU A 186 -3.75 9.95 -12.16
C GLU A 186 -3.75 11.05 -13.22
N ASP A 187 -4.11 10.72 -14.46
CA ASP A 187 -4.21 11.67 -15.57
C ASP A 187 -5.22 12.78 -15.26
N ASP A 188 -6.41 12.44 -14.74
CA ASP A 188 -7.42 13.44 -14.41
C ASP A 188 -7.04 14.31 -13.21
N MET A 189 -6.24 13.78 -12.29
CA MET A 189 -5.72 14.55 -11.16
C MET A 189 -4.60 15.52 -11.60
N LEU A 190 -3.82 15.15 -12.63
CA LEU A 190 -2.70 15.95 -13.13
C LEU A 190 -3.10 16.96 -14.22
N LYS A 191 -4.27 16.83 -14.86
CA LYS A 191 -4.91 17.89 -15.67
C LYS A 191 -5.26 19.11 -14.83
#